data_AF-A0A412TPP2-F1
#
_entry.id   AF-A0A412TPP2-F1
#
_cell.length_a   1.000
_cell.length_b   1.000
_cell.length_c   1.000
_cell.angle_alpha   90.00
_cell.angle_beta   90.00
_cell.angle_gamma   90.00
#
_symmetry.space_group_name_H-M   'P 1'
#
loop_
_entity.id
_entity.type
_entity.pdbx_description
1 polymer ?
#
loop_
_entity_poly.entity_id
_entity_poly.type
_entity_poly.pdbx_seq_one_letter_code
_entity_poly.pdbx_strand_id
1 'polypeptide(L)'
;MKKYIFMCLATLLCLEACKENERQLFALNEDFLNIWFGGVELTSRTDSTVYNYYYRPLTLEYDSVMFNVRVAGMPSAVDRTFELEAVEGDLDQVIAGEHYVVKPYVIPQGEVSGIFPIYLKSTDDFKNSSFKVVFAVREKDGFRGGAREYARLYLIVEDMEKKPFYWEEDLETYQPLSKFWGTYSAVKYRFMTQVIGVPVTRVCYGAVIPSAPGELTYSEAVYWQNRCRQELEAYNNDPANPDRPLSDEYGPISF
;
A
#
# COMPACT_ATOMS: atom_id res chain seq x y z
N MET A 1 19.26 -68.94 -7.32
CA MET A 1 17.89 -68.47 -7.65
C MET A 1 17.46 -67.28 -6.79
N LYS A 2 17.56 -67.32 -5.45
CA LYS A 2 17.22 -66.16 -4.57
C LYS A 2 17.96 -64.85 -4.88
N LYS A 3 19.25 -64.88 -5.27
CA LYS A 3 20.04 -63.68 -5.61
C LYS A 3 19.52 -62.94 -6.86
N TYR A 4 19.03 -63.66 -7.86
CA TYR A 4 18.49 -63.05 -9.07
C TYR A 4 17.08 -62.48 -8.86
N ILE A 5 16.31 -63.05 -7.93
CA ILE A 5 15.00 -62.52 -7.52
C ILE A 5 15.15 -61.15 -6.84
N PHE A 6 16.11 -61.00 -5.92
CA PHE A 6 16.39 -59.71 -5.28
C PHE A 6 16.90 -58.66 -6.26
N MET A 7 17.69 -59.07 -7.27
CA MET A 7 18.19 -58.16 -8.29
C MET A 7 17.08 -57.68 -9.23
N CYS A 8 16.13 -58.56 -9.61
CA CYS A 8 14.96 -58.19 -10.40
C CYS A 8 13.95 -57.34 -9.60
N LEU A 9 13.83 -57.55 -8.29
CA LEU A 9 12.94 -56.77 -7.43
C LEU A 9 13.49 -55.34 -7.21
N ALA A 10 14.82 -55.21 -7.08
CA ALA A 10 15.49 -53.92 -6.95
C ALA A 10 15.41 -53.09 -8.24
N THR A 11 15.48 -53.72 -9.43
CA THR A 11 15.31 -53.00 -10.71
C THR A 11 13.87 -52.60 -10.97
N LEU A 12 12.86 -53.36 -10.52
CA LEU A 12 11.45 -52.95 -10.60
C LEU A 12 11.14 -51.74 -9.71
N LEU A 13 11.71 -51.68 -8.50
CA LEU A 13 11.53 -50.55 -7.58
C LEU A 13 12.16 -49.24 -8.09
N CYS A 14 13.22 -49.31 -8.90
CA CYS A 14 13.82 -48.13 -9.53
C CYS A 14 12.99 -47.53 -10.67
N LEU A 15 12.02 -48.26 -11.24
CA LEU A 15 11.15 -47.77 -12.31
C LEU A 15 9.98 -46.90 -11.79
N GLU A 16 9.63 -47.00 -10.50
CA GLU A 16 8.60 -46.14 -9.88
C GLU A 16 9.15 -44.84 -9.27
N ALA A 17 10.48 -44.72 -9.11
CA ALA A 17 11.14 -43.55 -8.53
C ALA A 17 11.27 -42.36 -9.49
N CYS A 18 11.02 -42.57 -10.79
CA CYS A 18 10.88 -41.51 -11.80
C CYS A 18 9.39 -41.31 -12.15
N LYS A 19 8.54 -41.06 -11.15
CA LYS A 19 7.35 -40.24 -11.45
C LYS A 19 7.85 -38.81 -11.57
N GLU A 20 8.03 -38.34 -12.81
CA GLU A 20 8.13 -36.91 -13.07
C GLU A 20 6.99 -36.27 -12.28
N ASN A 21 7.35 -35.43 -11.31
CA ASN A 21 6.40 -34.61 -10.60
C ASN A 21 5.64 -33.87 -11.69
N GLU A 22 4.35 -34.16 -11.88
CA GLU A 22 3.50 -33.42 -12.82
C GLU A 22 3.64 -31.96 -12.39
N ARG A 23 4.54 -31.23 -13.07
CA ARG A 23 4.63 -29.79 -12.92
C ARG A 23 3.21 -29.36 -13.20
N GLN A 24 2.56 -28.70 -12.24
CA GLN A 24 1.32 -28.00 -12.50
C GLN A 24 1.57 -27.19 -13.76
N LEU A 25 1.10 -27.71 -14.89
CA LEU A 25 1.08 -26.98 -16.13
C LEU A 25 0.22 -25.79 -15.77
N PHE A 26 0.80 -24.59 -15.81
CA PHE A 26 0.00 -23.36 -15.78
C PHE A 26 -1.15 -23.62 -16.73
N ALA A 27 -2.39 -23.61 -16.21
CA ALA A 27 -3.54 -23.84 -17.04
C ALA A 27 -3.42 -22.83 -18.18
N LEU A 28 -3.22 -23.32 -19.41
CA LEU A 28 -2.85 -22.48 -20.57
C LEU A 28 -3.88 -21.38 -20.88
N ASN A 29 -5.04 -21.42 -20.20
CA ASN A 29 -6.17 -20.52 -20.36
C ASN A 29 -6.57 -19.79 -19.06
N GLU A 30 -5.77 -19.86 -17.98
CA GLU A 30 -6.03 -19.11 -16.75
C GLU A 30 -4.89 -18.14 -16.44
N ASP A 31 -5.24 -16.87 -16.22
CA ASP A 31 -4.33 -15.84 -15.75
C ASP A 31 -4.43 -15.73 -14.22
N PHE A 32 -3.46 -16.31 -13.52
CA PHE A 32 -3.36 -16.19 -12.06
C PHE A 32 -2.70 -14.87 -11.68
N LEU A 33 -3.38 -14.05 -10.90
CA LEU A 33 -2.94 -12.71 -10.50
C LEU A 33 -2.58 -12.67 -9.01
N ASN A 34 -1.31 -12.38 -8.72
CA ASN A 34 -0.85 -12.05 -7.38
C ASN A 34 -1.01 -10.55 -7.15
N ILE A 35 -1.63 -10.16 -6.03
CA ILE A 35 -1.87 -8.78 -5.65
C ILE A 35 -1.27 -8.49 -4.26
N TRP A 36 -0.68 -7.31 -4.06
CA TRP A 36 -0.13 -6.90 -2.76
C TRP A 36 0.00 -5.37 -2.61
N PHE A 37 0.05 -4.87 -1.38
CA PHE A 37 0.45 -3.50 -1.04
C PHE A 37 1.96 -3.42 -0.75
N GLY A 38 2.51 -2.21 -0.75
CA GLY A 38 3.93 -1.97 -0.47
C GLY A 38 4.78 -1.93 -1.75
N GLY A 39 6.05 -2.36 -1.65
CA GLY A 39 7.00 -2.27 -2.76
C GLY A 39 6.98 -3.48 -3.70
N VAL A 40 7.68 -3.36 -4.83
CA VAL A 40 7.81 -4.44 -5.82
C VAL A 40 8.72 -5.58 -5.34
N GLU A 41 9.69 -5.27 -4.48
CA GLU A 41 10.62 -6.23 -3.89
C GLU A 41 9.92 -7.15 -2.91
N LEU A 42 10.28 -8.44 -2.91
CA LEU A 42 9.64 -9.48 -2.08
C LEU A 42 9.61 -9.13 -0.59
N THR A 43 10.67 -8.50 -0.08
CA THR A 43 10.81 -8.11 1.33
C THR A 43 9.90 -6.96 1.74
N SER A 44 9.36 -6.21 0.76
CA SER A 44 8.52 -5.03 0.99
C SER A 44 7.04 -5.26 0.69
N ARG A 45 6.67 -6.49 0.31
CA ARG A 45 5.28 -6.86 0.00
C ARG A 45 4.51 -7.12 1.28
N THR A 46 3.29 -6.61 1.33
CA THR A 46 2.34 -6.89 2.40
C THR A 46 0.96 -7.13 1.80
N ASP A 47 0.19 -8.05 2.38
CA ASP A 47 -1.19 -8.29 2.00
C ASP A 47 -2.15 -7.25 2.59
N SER A 48 -1.67 -6.46 3.55
CA SER A 48 -2.46 -5.55 4.36
C SER A 48 -1.85 -4.16 4.44
N THR A 49 -2.71 -3.16 4.51
CA THR A 49 -2.30 -1.78 4.78
C THR A 49 -3.40 -1.02 5.54
N VAL A 50 -2.95 -0.01 6.29
CA VAL A 50 -3.82 0.94 6.97
C VAL A 50 -3.59 2.30 6.32
N TYR A 51 -4.66 2.91 5.83
CA TYR A 51 -4.62 4.22 5.20
C TYR A 51 -5.48 5.20 6.00
N ASN A 52 -4.86 6.26 6.51
CA ASN A 52 -5.58 7.30 7.25
C ASN A 52 -5.94 8.47 6.31
N TYR A 53 -7.18 8.46 5.87
CA TYR A 53 -7.82 9.43 5.00
C TYR A 53 -7.91 10.83 5.60
N TYR A 54 -7.84 10.97 6.94
CA TYR A 54 -7.88 12.28 7.61
C TYR A 54 -6.75 13.20 7.17
N TYR A 55 -5.60 12.68 6.74
CA TYR A 55 -4.44 13.47 6.33
C TYR A 55 -4.32 13.70 4.82
N ARG A 56 -5.38 13.44 4.06
CA ARG A 56 -5.42 13.74 2.62
C ARG A 56 -5.38 15.24 2.31
N PRO A 57 -5.04 15.64 1.07
CA PRO A 57 -5.37 16.95 0.54
C PRO A 57 -6.89 17.21 0.52
N LEU A 58 -7.31 18.34 1.09
CA LEU A 58 -8.71 18.76 1.10
C LEU A 58 -9.23 19.13 -0.30
N THR A 59 -8.34 19.45 -1.23
CA THR A 59 -8.64 19.84 -2.61
C THR A 59 -9.02 18.66 -3.51
N LEU A 60 -8.78 17.42 -3.07
CA LEU A 60 -9.06 16.22 -3.86
C LEU A 60 -10.45 15.66 -3.52
N GLU A 61 -11.21 15.28 -4.55
CA GLU A 61 -12.47 14.52 -4.40
C GLU A 61 -12.18 13.06 -4.01
N TYR A 62 -11.06 12.51 -4.49
CA TYR A 62 -10.62 11.14 -4.25
C TYR A 62 -9.19 11.14 -3.72
N ASP A 63 -8.89 10.21 -2.83
CA ASP A 63 -7.51 9.77 -2.61
C ASP A 63 -7.35 8.34 -3.13
N SER A 64 -6.14 7.80 -3.15
CA SER A 64 -5.87 6.47 -3.68
C SER A 64 -4.84 5.70 -2.87
N VAL A 65 -5.13 4.42 -2.66
CA VAL A 65 -4.16 3.45 -2.14
C VAL A 65 -3.67 2.61 -3.31
N MET A 66 -2.36 2.64 -3.55
CA MET A 66 -1.74 1.89 -4.64
C MET A 66 -1.52 0.44 -4.24
N PHE A 67 -1.86 -0.49 -5.12
CA PHE A 67 -1.52 -1.90 -5.01
C PHE A 67 -0.77 -2.37 -6.25
N ASN A 68 0.06 -3.38 -6.07
CA ASN A 68 0.81 -4.03 -7.14
C ASN A 68 0.08 -5.28 -7.59
N VAL A 69 0.23 -5.61 -8.86
CA VAL A 69 -0.28 -6.83 -9.47
C VAL A 69 0.83 -7.48 -10.28
N ARG A 70 0.88 -8.81 -10.26
CA ARG A 70 1.73 -9.61 -11.12
C ARG A 70 1.02 -10.85 -11.61
N VAL A 71 1.05 -11.06 -12.92
CA VAL A 71 0.54 -12.28 -13.54
C VAL A 71 1.56 -13.40 -13.36
N ALA A 72 1.10 -14.57 -12.94
CA ALA A 72 1.90 -15.77 -12.90
C ALA A 72 1.93 -16.40 -14.30
N GLY A 73 3.08 -16.35 -14.97
CA GLY A 73 3.27 -16.91 -16.30
C GLY A 73 3.97 -15.95 -17.25
N MET A 74 3.78 -16.18 -18.54
CA MET A 74 4.44 -15.44 -19.61
C MET A 74 3.70 -14.11 -19.93
N PRO A 75 4.40 -13.14 -20.54
CA PRO A 75 3.75 -12.00 -21.17
C PRO A 75 2.70 -12.44 -22.19
N SER A 76 1.59 -11.69 -22.25
CA SER A 76 0.54 -11.89 -23.25
C SER A 76 0.81 -11.02 -24.48
N ALA A 77 0.37 -11.49 -25.65
CA ALA A 77 0.37 -10.71 -26.89
C ALA A 77 -0.81 -9.72 -26.99
N VAL A 78 -1.71 -9.72 -26.00
CA VAL A 78 -2.87 -8.82 -25.90
C VAL A 78 -2.97 -8.25 -24.49
N ASP A 79 -3.67 -7.11 -24.37
CA ASP A 79 -3.97 -6.49 -23.09
C ASP A 79 -4.80 -7.43 -22.19
N ARG A 80 -4.47 -7.47 -20.91
CA ARG A 80 -5.17 -8.27 -19.88
C ARG A 80 -5.97 -7.34 -18.98
N THR A 81 -7.29 -7.42 -19.07
CA THR A 81 -8.20 -6.61 -18.24
C THR A 81 -8.74 -7.44 -17.09
N PHE A 82 -8.51 -7.02 -15.85
CA PHE A 82 -9.00 -7.69 -14.65
C PHE A 82 -9.78 -6.71 -13.76
N GLU A 83 -10.57 -7.25 -12.84
CA GLU A 83 -11.37 -6.46 -11.90
C GLU A 83 -11.07 -6.93 -10.47
N LEU A 84 -11.18 -6.01 -9.51
CA LEU A 84 -11.25 -6.37 -8.09
C LEU A 84 -12.71 -6.43 -7.64
N GLU A 85 -13.00 -7.29 -6.67
CA GLU A 85 -14.26 -7.30 -5.95
C GLU A 85 -14.02 -7.33 -4.44
N ALA A 86 -14.91 -6.68 -3.69
CA ALA A 86 -14.89 -6.75 -2.23
C ALA A 86 -15.53 -8.08 -1.80
N VAL A 87 -14.79 -8.86 -1.00
CA VAL A 87 -15.18 -10.22 -0.62
C VAL A 87 -15.41 -10.39 0.87
N GLU A 88 -14.81 -9.55 1.71
CA GLU A 88 -14.94 -9.59 3.17
C GLU A 88 -14.74 -8.18 3.77
N GLY A 89 -15.02 -8.03 5.08
CA GLY A 89 -14.92 -6.77 5.82
C GLY A 89 -16.29 -6.24 6.21
N ASP A 90 -16.42 -4.91 6.27
CA ASP A 90 -17.64 -4.21 6.67
C ASP A 90 -18.59 -4.00 5.47
N LEU A 91 -18.82 -5.06 4.67
CA LEU A 91 -19.48 -4.98 3.37
C LEU A 91 -20.91 -4.43 3.40
N ASP A 92 -21.60 -4.54 4.53
CA ASP A 92 -22.97 -4.02 4.70
C ASP A 92 -23.01 -2.49 4.86
N GLN A 93 -21.87 -1.87 5.20
CA GLN A 93 -21.73 -0.43 5.43
C GLN A 93 -20.83 0.23 4.37
N VAL A 94 -19.84 -0.51 3.86
CA VAL A 94 -18.85 -0.01 2.91
C VAL A 94 -19.28 -0.32 1.47
N ILE A 95 -19.97 0.66 0.88
CA ILE A 95 -20.61 0.55 -0.44
C ILE A 95 -19.67 0.98 -1.57
N ALA A 96 -19.55 0.14 -2.61
CA ALA A 96 -18.83 0.47 -3.85
C ALA A 96 -19.46 1.67 -4.58
N GLY A 97 -18.64 2.60 -5.07
CA GLY A 97 -19.08 3.85 -5.68
C GLY A 97 -19.29 4.99 -4.68
N GLU A 98 -19.56 4.67 -3.41
CA GLU A 98 -19.79 5.64 -2.34
C GLU A 98 -18.56 5.81 -1.44
N HIS A 99 -17.98 4.70 -0.99
CA HIS A 99 -16.82 4.70 -0.07
C HIS A 99 -15.51 4.44 -0.80
N TYR A 100 -15.55 3.54 -1.79
CA TYR A 100 -14.40 3.22 -2.63
C TYR A 100 -14.82 3.06 -4.08
N VAL A 101 -13.89 3.28 -5.01
CA VAL A 101 -14.06 3.02 -6.43
C VAL A 101 -12.91 2.14 -6.92
N VAL A 102 -13.26 0.94 -7.39
CA VAL A 102 -12.38 0.09 -8.18
C VAL A 102 -12.90 0.08 -9.62
N LYS A 103 -11.99 0.17 -10.59
CA LYS A 103 -12.30 0.12 -12.02
C LYS A 103 -11.71 -1.15 -12.62
N PRO A 104 -12.12 -1.56 -13.84
CA PRO A 104 -11.33 -2.50 -14.60
C PRO A 104 -9.90 -1.98 -14.76
N TYR A 105 -8.93 -2.83 -14.48
CA TYR A 105 -7.51 -2.54 -14.56
C TYR A 105 -6.91 -3.25 -15.76
N VAL A 106 -6.01 -2.59 -16.47
CA VAL A 106 -5.41 -3.12 -17.70
C VAL A 106 -3.91 -3.32 -17.49
N ILE A 107 -3.46 -4.56 -17.63
CA ILE A 107 -2.04 -4.91 -17.79
C ILE A 107 -1.78 -4.91 -19.31
N PRO A 108 -0.96 -3.98 -19.83
CA PRO A 108 -0.71 -3.88 -21.27
C PRO A 108 -0.10 -5.15 -21.85
N GLN A 109 -0.30 -5.37 -23.16
CA GLN A 109 0.41 -6.41 -23.91
C GLN A 109 1.92 -6.34 -23.67
N GLY A 110 2.58 -7.50 -23.58
CA GLY A 110 4.01 -7.60 -23.28
C GLY A 110 4.38 -7.40 -21.80
N GLU A 111 3.48 -6.87 -20.97
CA GLU A 111 3.70 -6.68 -19.53
C GLU A 111 3.15 -7.84 -18.71
N VAL A 112 3.77 -8.07 -17.55
CA VAL A 112 3.36 -9.07 -16.56
C VAL A 112 3.08 -8.49 -15.18
N SER A 113 3.29 -7.18 -15.00
CA SER A 113 3.09 -6.49 -13.73
C SER A 113 2.49 -5.12 -13.96
N GLY A 114 1.88 -4.57 -12.91
CA GLY A 114 1.38 -3.20 -12.91
C GLY A 114 1.15 -2.68 -11.50
N ILE A 115 1.01 -1.36 -11.37
CA ILE A 115 0.66 -0.69 -10.12
C ILE A 115 -0.64 0.07 -10.37
N PHE A 116 -1.65 -0.21 -9.57
CA PHE A 116 -3.01 0.29 -9.80
C PHE A 116 -3.57 0.94 -8.53
N PRO A 117 -4.45 1.95 -8.66
CA PRO A 117 -5.07 2.60 -7.52
C PRO A 117 -6.38 1.92 -7.11
N ILE A 118 -6.62 1.81 -5.81
CA ILE A 118 -7.97 1.74 -5.23
C ILE A 118 -8.33 3.16 -4.80
N TYR A 119 -9.36 3.75 -5.39
CA TYR A 119 -9.78 5.10 -5.04
C TYR A 119 -10.68 5.07 -3.80
N LEU A 120 -10.46 6.03 -2.90
CA LEU A 120 -11.20 6.20 -1.66
C LEU A 120 -11.91 7.55 -1.66
N LYS A 121 -13.14 7.56 -1.13
CA LYS A 121 -13.96 8.76 -0.96
C LYS A 121 -14.13 9.08 0.52
N SER A 122 -14.19 10.38 0.83
CA SER A 122 -14.64 10.83 2.15
C SER A 122 -16.14 10.70 2.21
N THR A 123 -16.62 10.01 3.23
CA THR A 123 -18.03 9.98 3.61
C THR A 123 -18.15 10.40 5.07
N ASP A 124 -19.26 11.04 5.43
CA ASP A 124 -19.43 11.59 6.78
C ASP A 124 -19.66 10.52 7.85
N ASP A 125 -20.16 9.35 7.44
CA ASP A 125 -20.49 8.20 8.30
C ASP A 125 -19.26 7.52 8.92
N PHE A 126 -18.07 7.69 8.33
CA PHE A 126 -16.81 7.17 8.88
C PHE A 126 -15.89 8.24 9.49
N LYS A 127 -16.37 9.47 9.65
CA LYS A 127 -15.63 10.52 10.37
C LYS A 127 -15.33 10.10 11.80
N ASN A 128 -14.08 10.27 12.22
CA ASN A 128 -13.54 9.80 13.49
C ASN A 128 -13.71 8.29 13.73
N SER A 129 -13.79 7.50 12.64
CA SER A 129 -13.98 6.05 12.66
C SER A 129 -13.04 5.39 11.66
N SER A 130 -13.22 4.09 11.48
CA SER A 130 -12.51 3.27 10.50
C SER A 130 -13.42 2.19 9.93
N PHE A 131 -13.14 1.77 8.70
CA PHE A 131 -13.74 0.58 8.11
C PHE A 131 -12.68 -0.33 7.50
N LYS A 132 -13.04 -1.60 7.34
CA LYS A 132 -12.23 -2.61 6.68
C LYS A 132 -12.92 -3.11 5.42
N VAL A 133 -12.16 -3.22 4.33
CA VAL A 133 -12.59 -3.88 3.10
C VAL A 133 -11.47 -4.82 2.62
N VAL A 134 -11.85 -6.04 2.26
CA VAL A 134 -10.93 -7.03 1.68
C VAL A 134 -11.27 -7.21 0.21
N PHE A 135 -10.30 -6.94 -0.66
CA PHE A 135 -10.44 -7.13 -2.10
C PHE A 135 -9.80 -8.45 -2.55
N ALA A 136 -10.40 -9.08 -3.55
CA ALA A 136 -9.82 -10.17 -4.32
C ALA A 136 -9.97 -9.90 -5.82
N VAL A 137 -9.19 -10.59 -6.64
CA VAL A 137 -9.39 -10.61 -8.08
C VAL A 137 -10.72 -11.30 -8.36
N ARG A 138 -11.63 -10.61 -9.06
CA ARG A 138 -12.90 -11.17 -9.50
C ARG A 138 -12.65 -12.30 -10.48
N GLU A 139 -13.15 -13.50 -10.18
CA GLU A 139 -13.03 -14.63 -11.09
C GLU A 139 -13.93 -14.45 -12.32
N LYS A 140 -13.35 -14.01 -13.44
CA LYS A 140 -14.05 -13.72 -14.69
C LYS A 140 -13.07 -13.76 -15.87
N ASP A 141 -13.53 -14.21 -17.04
CA ASP A 141 -12.76 -14.22 -18.29
C ASP A 141 -11.38 -14.93 -18.18
N GLY A 142 -11.28 -15.96 -17.32
CA GLY A 142 -10.05 -16.71 -17.09
C GLY A 142 -9.11 -16.11 -16.04
N PHE A 143 -9.42 -14.94 -15.47
CA PHE A 143 -8.66 -14.36 -14.38
C PHE A 143 -9.02 -15.00 -13.04
N ARG A 144 -7.99 -15.29 -12.23
CA ARG A 144 -8.15 -15.87 -10.90
C ARG A 144 -7.12 -15.32 -9.93
N GLY A 145 -7.45 -15.37 -8.64
CA GLY A 145 -6.48 -15.08 -7.58
C GLY A 145 -5.30 -16.04 -7.63
N GLY A 146 -4.09 -15.52 -7.45
CA GLY A 146 -2.85 -16.29 -7.49
C GLY A 146 -2.58 -17.08 -6.21
N ALA A 147 -1.31 -17.08 -5.77
CA ALA A 147 -0.91 -17.77 -4.55
C ALA A 147 -1.72 -17.27 -3.35
N ARG A 148 -1.99 -18.16 -2.37
CA ARG A 148 -2.90 -17.88 -1.25
C ARG A 148 -2.51 -16.60 -0.50
N GLU A 149 -1.22 -16.37 -0.30
CA GLU A 149 -0.64 -15.20 0.36
C GLU A 149 -0.76 -13.89 -0.44
N TYR A 150 -1.07 -13.97 -1.74
CA TYR A 150 -1.24 -12.83 -2.65
C TYR A 150 -2.60 -12.82 -3.35
N ALA A 151 -3.58 -13.53 -2.79
CA ALA A 151 -4.93 -13.62 -3.37
C ALA A 151 -5.85 -12.48 -2.90
N ARG A 152 -5.46 -11.76 -1.84
CA ARG A 152 -6.30 -10.78 -1.15
C ARG A 152 -5.54 -9.53 -0.75
N LEU A 153 -6.24 -8.40 -0.75
CA LEU A 153 -5.79 -7.12 -0.21
C LEU A 153 -6.65 -6.73 0.98
N TYR A 154 -6.07 -6.67 2.18
CA TYR A 154 -6.74 -6.24 3.39
C TYR A 154 -6.51 -4.74 3.60
N LEU A 155 -7.49 -3.92 3.27
CA LEU A 155 -7.41 -2.48 3.43
C LEU A 155 -8.23 -2.05 4.66
N ILE A 156 -7.58 -1.36 5.58
CA ILE A 156 -8.25 -0.61 6.66
C ILE A 156 -8.14 0.86 6.30
N VAL A 157 -9.28 1.53 6.23
CA VAL A 157 -9.35 2.98 6.00
C VAL A 157 -9.80 3.64 7.29
N GLU A 158 -9.03 4.60 7.75
CA GLU A 158 -9.32 5.40 8.94
C GLU A 158 -9.59 6.84 8.50
N ASP A 159 -10.51 7.54 9.15
CA ASP A 159 -10.69 8.99 8.96
C ASP A 159 -10.73 9.65 10.33
N MET A 160 -9.60 9.61 11.03
CA MET A 160 -9.47 10.17 12.37
C MET A 160 -8.14 10.87 12.57
N GLU A 161 -8.17 11.93 13.38
CA GLU A 161 -6.97 12.60 13.84
C GLU A 161 -6.12 11.65 14.69
N LYS A 162 -4.89 11.43 14.27
CA LYS A 162 -3.89 10.63 15.00
C LYS A 162 -2.60 11.40 15.13
N LYS A 163 -2.47 12.18 16.21
CA LYS A 163 -1.19 12.82 16.53
C LYS A 163 -0.09 11.75 16.61
N PRO A 164 1.05 11.92 15.92
CA PRO A 164 2.15 10.97 16.03
C PRO A 164 2.62 10.84 17.47
N PHE A 165 2.85 9.59 17.89
CA PHE A 165 3.21 9.28 19.28
C PHE A 165 4.46 10.06 19.74
N TYR A 166 5.46 10.20 18.88
CA TYR A 166 6.74 10.86 19.17
C TYR A 166 6.78 12.34 18.80
N TRP A 167 5.61 13.01 18.79
CA TRP A 167 5.58 14.43 18.44
C TRP A 167 6.29 15.30 19.49
N GLU A 168 5.92 15.17 20.77
CA GLU A 168 6.44 16.03 21.84
C GLU A 168 7.69 15.46 22.51
N GLU A 169 7.67 14.14 22.76
CA GLU A 169 8.71 13.45 23.50
C GLU A 169 9.14 12.22 22.73
N ASP A 170 10.44 11.93 22.77
CA ASP A 170 11.00 10.69 22.23
C ASP A 170 12.13 10.19 23.13
N LEU A 171 12.51 8.92 22.95
CA LEU A 171 13.58 8.24 23.68
C LEU A 171 14.96 8.78 23.27
N GLU A 172 15.98 8.51 24.10
CA GLU A 172 17.35 9.06 23.99
C GLU A 172 18.01 8.90 22.60
N THR A 173 17.66 7.87 21.82
CA THR A 173 18.22 7.61 20.49
C THR A 173 17.45 8.25 19.33
N TYR A 174 16.42 9.03 19.62
CA TYR A 174 15.57 9.70 18.63
C TYR A 174 15.41 11.18 18.97
N GLN A 175 14.78 11.94 18.07
CA GLN A 175 14.47 13.34 18.29
C GLN A 175 12.96 13.55 18.13
N PRO A 176 12.31 14.30 19.04
CA PRO A 176 10.89 14.58 18.94
C PRO A 176 10.60 15.36 17.65
N LEU A 177 9.48 15.07 17.00
CA LEU A 177 9.10 15.73 15.74
C LEU A 177 8.90 17.25 15.94
N SER A 178 8.45 17.66 17.12
CA SER A 178 8.29 19.08 17.49
C SER A 178 9.59 19.88 17.39
N LYS A 179 10.77 19.24 17.47
CA LYS A 179 12.06 19.91 17.27
C LYS A 179 12.24 20.44 15.85
N PHE A 180 11.62 19.80 14.86
CA PHE A 180 11.73 20.16 13.45
C PHE A 180 10.49 20.89 12.95
N TRP A 181 9.29 20.54 13.42
CA TRP A 181 8.03 21.09 12.89
C TRP A 181 7.22 21.88 13.93
N GLY A 182 7.72 22.05 15.16
CA GLY A 182 7.13 22.89 16.20
C GLY A 182 5.84 22.30 16.82
N THR A 183 4.95 23.18 17.28
CA THR A 183 3.66 22.78 17.87
C THR A 183 2.84 21.97 16.87
N TYR A 184 2.27 20.86 17.34
CA TYR A 184 1.38 20.02 16.54
C TYR A 184 0.08 20.74 16.22
N SER A 185 -0.38 20.57 14.99
CA SER A 185 -1.78 20.71 14.61
C SER A 185 -2.09 19.71 13.49
N ALA A 186 -3.36 19.33 13.37
CA ALA A 186 -3.81 18.43 12.29
C ALA A 186 -3.50 19.00 10.90
N VAL A 187 -3.71 20.31 10.71
CA VAL A 187 -3.46 21.01 9.44
C VAL A 187 -1.97 20.96 9.08
N LYS A 188 -1.09 21.22 10.06
CA LYS A 188 0.36 21.16 9.85
C LYS A 188 0.82 19.76 9.49
N TYR A 189 0.36 18.75 10.22
CA TYR A 189 0.76 17.36 9.97
C TYR A 189 0.26 16.86 8.61
N ARG A 190 -0.97 17.23 8.23
CA ARG A 190 -1.53 16.98 6.90
C ARG A 190 -0.67 17.60 5.80
N PHE A 191 -0.33 18.89 5.91
CA PHE A 191 0.51 19.59 4.93
C PHE A 191 1.89 18.94 4.80
N MET A 192 2.52 18.64 5.94
CA MET A 192 3.82 17.97 5.98
C MET A 192 3.78 16.60 5.27
N THR A 193 2.76 15.78 5.55
CA THR A 193 2.58 14.46 4.92
C THR A 193 2.44 14.57 3.40
N GLN A 194 1.80 15.62 2.90
CA GLN A 194 1.66 15.85 1.45
C GLN A 194 2.97 16.22 0.78
N VAL A 195 3.77 17.09 1.43
CA VAL A 195 5.06 17.51 0.90
C VAL A 195 6.07 16.36 0.90
N ILE A 196 6.06 15.53 1.96
CA ILE A 196 7.01 14.42 2.13
C ILE A 196 6.54 13.17 1.37
N GLY A 197 5.23 13.01 1.18
CA GLY A 197 4.60 11.86 0.53
C GLY A 197 4.34 10.66 1.45
N VAL A 198 4.83 10.70 2.69
CA VAL A 198 4.57 9.69 3.73
C VAL A 198 4.37 10.35 5.09
N PRO A 199 3.50 9.79 5.97
CA PRO A 199 3.38 10.28 7.34
C PRO A 199 4.69 10.07 8.10
N VAL A 200 5.30 11.15 8.56
CA VAL A 200 6.52 11.06 9.37
C VAL A 200 6.15 10.53 10.76
N THR A 201 6.86 9.50 11.20
CA THR A 201 6.59 8.81 12.46
C THR A 201 7.69 9.06 13.49
N ARG A 202 8.95 9.16 13.06
CA ARG A 202 10.12 9.40 13.93
C ARG A 202 11.28 10.06 13.18
N VAL A 203 12.17 10.69 13.95
CA VAL A 203 13.49 11.13 13.47
C VAL A 203 14.60 10.39 14.24
N CYS A 204 15.32 9.55 13.52
CA CYS A 204 16.49 8.80 14.01
C CYS A 204 17.69 9.74 14.20
N TYR A 205 18.40 9.56 15.31
CA TYR A 205 19.60 10.32 15.65
C TYR A 205 20.80 9.42 15.97
N GLY A 206 22.01 9.93 15.77
CA GLY A 206 23.24 9.19 16.00
C GLY A 206 23.40 8.02 15.02
N ALA A 207 23.64 6.81 15.55
CA ALA A 207 23.91 5.60 14.75
C ALA A 207 22.63 4.80 14.40
N VAL A 208 21.43 5.31 14.71
CA VAL A 208 20.17 4.64 14.36
C VAL A 208 19.87 4.85 12.89
N ILE A 209 19.67 3.74 12.17
CA ILE A 209 19.32 3.73 10.75
C ILE A 209 17.81 3.57 10.63
N PRO A 210 17.10 4.44 9.90
CA PRO A 210 15.68 4.26 9.59
C PRO A 210 15.41 2.87 9.00
N SER A 211 14.42 2.19 9.56
CA SER A 211 14.10 0.81 9.16
C SER A 211 12.61 0.61 8.86
N ALA A 212 11.76 1.53 9.32
CA ALA A 212 10.33 1.54 9.04
C ALA A 212 9.92 2.73 8.14
N PRO A 213 8.82 2.60 7.37
CA PRO A 213 8.26 3.73 6.63
C PRO A 213 7.95 4.93 7.53
N GLY A 214 8.29 6.13 7.06
CA GLY A 214 8.09 7.37 7.81
C GLY A 214 9.15 7.68 8.87
N GLU A 215 10.14 6.80 9.06
CA GLU A 215 11.34 7.12 9.84
C GLU A 215 12.34 7.91 8.96
N LEU A 216 12.85 9.02 9.49
CA LEU A 216 13.81 9.89 8.81
C LEU A 216 15.11 9.97 9.59
N THR A 217 16.25 10.09 8.91
CA THR A 217 17.48 10.57 9.54
C THR A 217 17.35 12.04 9.94
N TYR A 218 18.18 12.50 10.88
CA TYR A 218 18.27 13.93 11.24
C TYR A 218 18.45 14.84 10.02
N SER A 219 19.34 14.47 9.07
CA SER A 219 19.59 15.25 7.85
C SER A 219 18.38 15.31 6.93
N GLU A 220 17.64 14.20 6.79
CA GLU A 220 16.40 14.17 6.02
C GLU A 220 15.32 15.03 6.68
N ALA A 221 15.20 14.98 8.01
CA ALA A 221 14.26 15.81 8.75
C ALA A 221 14.53 17.32 8.54
N VAL A 222 15.79 17.76 8.58
CA VAL A 222 16.16 19.16 8.27
C VAL A 222 15.86 19.51 6.82
N TYR A 223 16.16 18.62 5.87
CA TYR A 223 15.83 18.81 4.46
C TYR A 223 14.31 19.00 4.29
N TRP A 224 13.51 18.09 4.86
CA TRP A 224 12.05 18.12 4.74
C TRP A 224 11.42 19.29 5.47
N GLN A 225 11.97 19.73 6.60
CA GLN A 225 11.57 20.98 7.25
C GLN A 225 11.72 22.17 6.28
N ASN A 226 12.88 22.31 5.65
CA ASN A 226 13.13 23.38 4.68
C ASN A 226 12.21 23.27 3.45
N ARG A 227 11.96 22.05 2.98
CA ARG A 227 11.04 21.82 1.86
C ARG A 227 9.61 22.20 2.23
N CYS A 228 9.13 21.80 3.42
CA CYS A 228 7.80 22.19 3.91
C CYS A 228 7.67 23.73 4.00
N ARG A 229 8.72 24.44 4.43
CA ARG A 229 8.72 25.91 4.46
C ARG A 229 8.56 26.52 3.06
N GLN A 230 9.30 26.01 2.07
CA GLN A 230 9.22 26.48 0.67
C GLN A 230 7.85 26.20 0.06
N GLU A 231 7.33 24.99 0.24
CA GLU A 231 6.03 24.60 -0.29
C GLU A 231 4.90 25.38 0.37
N LEU A 232 5.00 25.66 1.67
CA LEU A 232 4.02 26.48 2.37
C LEU A 232 4.01 27.92 1.87
N GLU A 233 5.19 28.49 1.59
CA GLU A 233 5.30 29.81 0.98
C GLU A 233 4.68 29.82 -0.42
N ALA A 234 4.96 28.81 -1.24
CA ALA A 234 4.35 28.67 -2.57
C ALA A 234 2.82 28.54 -2.46
N TYR A 235 2.32 27.71 -1.55
CA TYR A 235 0.90 27.53 -1.29
C TYR A 235 0.21 28.84 -0.89
N ASN A 236 0.82 29.58 0.04
CA ASN A 236 0.26 30.83 0.55
C ASN A 236 0.31 31.97 -0.47
N ASN A 237 1.20 31.89 -1.47
CA ASN A 237 1.31 32.88 -2.55
C ASN A 237 0.44 32.56 -3.76
N ASP A 238 -0.10 31.35 -3.88
CA ASP A 238 -0.92 30.95 -5.02
C ASP A 238 -2.37 31.50 -4.87
N PRO A 239 -2.82 32.38 -5.80
CA PRO A 239 -4.14 32.94 -5.75
C PRO A 239 -5.29 31.92 -5.93
N ALA A 240 -5.00 30.69 -6.38
CA ALA A 240 -5.96 29.62 -6.51
C ALA A 240 -6.31 28.94 -5.17
N ASN A 241 -5.47 29.03 -4.14
CA ASN A 241 -5.71 28.39 -2.84
C ASN A 241 -6.67 29.24 -1.99
N PRO A 242 -7.92 28.79 -1.74
CA PRO A 242 -8.97 29.62 -1.13
C PRO A 242 -8.75 29.92 0.35
N ASP A 243 -7.93 29.12 1.02
CA ASP A 243 -7.66 29.12 2.46
C ASP A 243 -6.26 29.66 2.80
N ARG A 244 -5.63 30.39 1.87
CA ARG A 244 -4.38 31.12 2.14
C ARG A 244 -4.62 32.32 3.10
N PRO A 245 -3.70 32.61 4.04
CA PRO A 245 -2.59 31.74 4.42
C PRO A 245 -3.12 30.50 5.14
N LEU A 246 -2.56 29.34 4.81
CA LEU A 246 -2.95 28.09 5.44
C LEU A 246 -2.78 28.21 6.96
N SER A 247 -3.87 28.02 7.67
CA SER A 247 -3.96 28.31 9.11
C SER A 247 -4.53 27.12 9.88
N ASP A 248 -4.09 26.98 11.12
CA ASP A 248 -4.60 26.03 12.11
C ASP A 248 -5.27 26.79 13.28
N GLU A 249 -5.62 26.06 14.35
CA GLU A 249 -6.23 26.62 15.55
C GLU A 249 -5.37 27.66 16.31
N TYR A 250 -4.07 27.78 15.96
CA TYR A 250 -3.13 28.74 16.51
C TYR A 250 -2.81 29.91 15.57
N GLY A 251 -3.38 29.92 14.36
CA GLY A 251 -3.15 30.93 13.32
C GLY A 251 -2.42 30.37 12.09
N PRO A 252 -1.81 31.22 11.25
CA PRO A 252 -1.05 30.77 10.09
C PRO A 252 0.06 29.77 10.49
N ILE A 253 0.10 28.62 9.82
CA ILE A 253 1.09 27.59 10.15
C ILE A 253 2.50 28.02 9.74
N SER A 254 3.53 27.42 10.35
CA SER A 254 4.94 27.67 10.01
C SER A 254 5.81 26.43 10.27
N PHE A 255 6.98 26.38 9.62
CA PHE A 255 7.96 25.31 9.68
C PHE A 255 9.39 25.83 9.86
#